data_AF-A0A1X0B6X3-F1
#
_entry.id   AF-A0A1X0B6X3-F1
#
_cell.length_a   1.000
_cell.length_b   1.000
_cell.length_c   1.000
_cell.angle_alpha   90.00
_cell.angle_beta   90.00
_cell.angle_gamma   90.00
#
_symmetry.space_group_name_H-M   'P 1'
#
loop_
_entity.id
_entity.type
_entity.pdbx_description
1 polymer ?
#
loop_
_entity_poly.entity_id
_entity_poly.type
_entity_poly.pdbx_seq_one_letter_code
_entity_poly.pdbx_strand_id
1 'polypeptide(L)'
;MSSAPAQPDDAGEPCPTPEKRTYRSKAKANRYQRRRRPPAGEKKDRLYPYLCPCGEHWHLTHQSPAQQARIAARIAAQAAAAAAAQAARDEEREAS
;
A
#
# COMPACT_ATOMS: atom_id res chain seq x y z
N MET A 1 0.01 39.57 -15.78
CA MET A 1 0.55 38.78 -14.64
C MET A 1 0.08 37.35 -14.85
N SER A 2 0.98 36.51 -15.36
CA SER A 2 0.69 35.12 -15.72
C SER A 2 0.39 34.31 -14.47
N SER A 3 -0.85 33.84 -14.33
CA SER A 3 -1.20 32.85 -13.31
C SER A 3 -0.67 31.51 -13.80
N ALA A 4 0.38 31.02 -13.16
CA ALA A 4 0.85 29.66 -13.34
C ALA A 4 -0.25 28.69 -12.86
N PRO A 5 -0.54 27.60 -13.59
CA PRO A 5 -1.39 26.55 -13.04
C PRO A 5 -0.66 25.94 -11.84
N ALA A 6 -1.32 25.94 -10.69
CA ALA A 6 -0.88 25.20 -9.52
C ALA A 6 -0.64 23.75 -9.95
N GLN A 7 0.60 23.30 -9.82
CA GLN A 7 0.96 21.90 -10.01
C GLN A 7 0.05 21.07 -9.11
N PRO A 8 -0.55 19.96 -9.58
CA PRO A 8 -1.27 19.07 -8.69
C PRO A 8 -0.28 18.63 -7.64
N ASP A 9 -0.57 18.98 -6.38
CA ASP A 9 0.18 18.57 -5.22
C ASP A 9 0.61 17.10 -5.35
N ASP A 10 1.86 16.86 -4.98
CA ASP A 10 2.53 15.60 -4.71
C ASP A 10 1.79 14.81 -3.61
N ALA A 11 0.51 14.52 -3.85
CA ALA A 11 -0.37 13.85 -2.90
C ALA A 11 -0.11 12.36 -3.05
N GLY A 12 0.89 11.85 -2.32
CA GLY A 12 0.95 10.44 -2.00
C GLY A 12 -0.45 9.98 -1.59
N GLU A 13 -0.98 8.98 -2.29
CA GLU A 13 -2.37 8.53 -2.11
C GLU A 13 -2.73 8.42 -0.62
N PRO A 14 -3.91 8.88 -0.17
CA PRO A 14 -4.26 8.82 1.23
C PRO A 14 -4.13 7.39 1.75
N CYS A 15 -3.62 7.24 2.96
CA CYS A 15 -3.45 5.92 3.57
C CYS A 15 -4.77 5.13 3.46
N PRO A 16 -4.78 3.93 2.84
CA PRO A 16 -6.00 3.14 2.67
C PRO A 16 -6.53 2.59 4.01
N THR A 17 -5.72 2.64 5.07
CA THR A 17 -6.08 2.16 6.40
C THR A 17 -5.73 3.16 7.49
N PRO A 18 -6.41 4.33 7.54
CA PRO A 18 -6.07 5.42 8.45
C PRO A 18 -6.26 5.04 9.92
N GLU A 19 -7.18 4.11 10.21
CA GLU A 19 -7.44 3.61 11.56
C GLU A 19 -6.32 2.69 12.08
N LYS A 20 -5.49 2.14 11.18
CA LYS A 20 -4.40 1.25 11.57
C LYS A 20 -3.23 2.07 12.07
N ARG A 21 -2.59 1.54 13.11
CA ARG A 21 -1.37 2.14 13.65
C ARG A 21 -0.27 2.23 12.58
N THR A 22 0.30 3.43 12.44
CA THR A 22 1.37 3.76 11.51
C THR A 22 2.73 3.78 12.22
N TYR A 23 3.79 3.49 11.48
CA TYR A 23 5.17 3.57 11.97
C TYR A 23 6.05 4.29 10.94
N ARG A 24 6.89 5.21 11.40
CA ARG A 24 7.85 5.94 10.53
C ARG A 24 8.90 5.04 9.86
N SER A 25 9.10 3.80 10.32
CA SER A 25 10.08 2.89 9.73
C SER A 25 9.76 1.43 9.99
N LYS A 26 10.26 0.55 9.10
CA LYS A 26 10.23 -0.91 9.26
C LYS A 26 10.80 -1.37 10.60
N ALA A 27 11.91 -0.76 11.03
CA ALA A 27 12.55 -1.07 12.30
C ALA A 27 11.64 -0.75 13.50
N LYS A 28 10.92 0.38 13.46
CA LYS A 28 9.98 0.79 14.51
C LYS A 28 8.77 -0.15 14.58
N ALA A 29 8.23 -0.55 13.42
CA ALA A 29 7.15 -1.55 13.34
C ALA A 29 7.58 -2.90 13.94
N ASN A 30 8.77 -3.39 13.58
CA ASN A 30 9.33 -4.62 14.14
C ASN A 30 9.59 -4.52 15.64
N ARG A 31 10.13 -3.39 16.12
CA ARG A 31 10.37 -3.14 17.54
C ARG A 31 9.06 -3.19 18.32
N TYR A 32 8.01 -2.55 17.81
CA TYR A 32 6.68 -2.59 18.42
C TYR A 32 6.16 -4.02 18.50
N GLN A 33 6.21 -4.75 17.37
CA GLN A 33 5.74 -6.13 17.35
C GLN A 33 6.52 -7.01 18.31
N ARG A 34 7.84 -6.86 18.46
CA ARG A 34 8.64 -7.61 19.45
C ARG A 34 8.25 -7.28 20.89
N ARG A 35 8.02 -5.99 21.20
CA ARG A 35 7.68 -5.52 22.56
C ARG A 35 6.26 -5.86 23.00
N ARG A 36 5.32 -6.03 22.06
CA ARG A 36 3.95 -6.45 22.38
C ARG A 36 3.98 -7.79 23.12
N ARG A 37 3.53 -7.79 24.36
CA ARG A 37 3.30 -9.01 25.15
C ARG A 37 1.81 -9.37 25.05
N PRO A 38 1.46 -10.61 24.70
CA PRO A 38 0.08 -11.06 24.82
C PRO A 38 -0.31 -11.11 26.31
N PRO A 39 -1.61 -11.01 26.63
CA PRO A 39 -2.09 -11.28 27.98
C PRO A 39 -1.76 -12.72 28.42
N ALA A 40 -1.76 -12.95 29.73
CA ALA A 40 -1.36 -14.24 30.30
C ALA A 40 -2.24 -15.38 29.74
N GLY A 41 -1.60 -16.42 29.19
CA GLY A 41 -2.29 -17.58 28.61
C GLY A 41 -2.48 -17.55 27.09
N GLU A 42 -2.23 -16.41 26.43
CA GLU A 42 -2.44 -16.29 24.97
C GLU A 42 -1.16 -16.41 24.14
N LYS A 43 -1.29 -17.02 22.95
CA LYS A 43 -0.24 -17.03 21.94
C LYS A 43 -0.21 -15.68 21.24
N LYS A 44 0.99 -15.15 21.04
CA LYS A 44 1.19 -13.90 20.31
C LYS A 44 1.02 -14.09 18.82
N ASP A 45 0.06 -13.39 18.23
CA ASP A 45 -0.07 -13.33 16.77
C ASP A 45 1.19 -12.74 16.13
N ARG A 46 1.67 -13.40 15.10
CA ARG A 46 2.84 -12.96 14.33
C ARG A 46 2.41 -11.99 13.24
N LEU A 47 2.59 -10.70 13.53
CA LEU A 47 2.42 -9.63 12.56
C LEU A 47 3.72 -9.33 11.81
N TYR A 48 3.60 -8.97 10.55
CA TYR A 48 4.68 -8.62 9.63
C TYR A 48 4.54 -7.18 9.16
N PRO A 49 5.66 -6.43 9.07
CA PRO A 49 5.64 -5.07 8.56
C PRO A 49 5.49 -5.03 7.04
N TYR A 50 4.71 -4.09 6.54
CA TYR A 50 4.63 -3.73 5.11
C TYR A 50 4.65 -2.20 4.94
N LEU A 51 5.19 -1.73 3.80
CA LEU A 51 5.16 -0.32 3.44
C LEU A 51 3.77 0.03 2.92
N CYS A 52 3.19 1.12 3.42
CA CYS A 52 1.91 1.61 2.94
C CYS A 52 2.00 1.98 1.45
N PRO A 53 0.96 1.74 0.62
CA PRO A 53 0.94 2.17 -0.77
C PRO A 53 1.22 3.66 -0.98
N CYS A 54 0.91 4.51 0.01
CA CYS A 54 1.23 5.93 -0.02
C CYS A 54 2.75 6.26 0.07
N GLY A 55 3.59 5.27 0.39
CA GLY A 55 5.05 5.43 0.49
C GLY A 55 5.58 6.05 1.79
N GLU A 56 4.74 6.65 2.63
CA GLU A 56 5.21 7.48 3.76
C GLU A 56 5.44 6.71 5.07
N HIS A 57 4.72 5.62 5.30
CA HIS A 57 4.72 4.94 6.59
C HIS A 57 4.53 3.43 6.48
N TRP A 58 4.79 2.74 7.58
CA TRP A 58 4.73 1.30 7.70
C TRP A 58 3.53 0.88 8.55
N HIS A 59 2.96 -0.26 8.20
CA HIS A 59 1.89 -0.92 8.96
C HIS A 59 2.29 -2.34 9.33
N LEU A 60 1.47 -2.95 10.19
CA LEU A 60 1.58 -4.37 10.54
C LEU A 60 0.38 -5.14 9.98
N THR A 61 0.64 -6.32 9.43
CA THR A 61 -0.37 -7.21 8.86
C THR A 61 -0.15 -8.65 9.30
N HIS A 62 -1.18 -9.49 9.27
CA HIS A 62 -1.05 -10.94 9.48
C HIS A 62 -0.45 -11.65 8.27
N GLN A 63 -0.48 -11.01 7.09
CA GLN A 63 0.06 -11.58 5.86
C GLN A 63 1.58 -11.72 5.97
N SER A 64 2.07 -12.95 5.82
CA SER A 64 3.50 -13.22 5.73
C SER A 64 4.14 -12.50 4.54
N PRO A 65 5.47 -12.29 4.52
CA PRO A 65 6.14 -11.66 3.40
C PRO A 65 5.87 -12.35 2.05
N ALA A 66 5.74 -13.67 2.05
CA ALA A 66 5.38 -14.43 0.85
C ALA A 66 3.94 -14.14 0.38
N GLN A 67 2.99 -14.04 1.31
CA GLN A 67 1.61 -13.65 0.99
C GLN A 67 1.54 -12.20 0.48
N GLN A 68 2.28 -11.28 1.10
CA GLN A 68 2.38 -9.89 0.65
C GLN A 68 2.91 -9.81 -0.79
N ALA A 69 3.96 -10.56 -1.12
CA ALA A 69 4.51 -10.61 -2.48
C ALA A 69 3.50 -11.15 -3.50
N ARG A 70 2.75 -12.21 -3.14
CA ARG A 70 1.68 -12.76 -4.00
C ARG A 70 0.56 -11.75 -4.23
N ILE A 71 0.16 -11.02 -3.19
CA ILE A 71 -0.87 -9.97 -3.30
C ILE A 71 -0.36 -8.83 -4.20
N ALA A 72 0.87 -8.37 -3.99
CA ALA A 72 1.48 -7.33 -4.83
C ALA A 72 1.55 -7.75 -6.30
N ALA A 73 1.99 -8.98 -6.59
CA ALA A 73 2.04 -9.51 -7.95
C ALA A 73 0.64 -9.58 -8.59
N ARG A 74 -0.37 -10.00 -7.83
CA ARG A 74 -1.76 -10.03 -8.30
C ARG A 74 -2.28 -8.63 -8.63
N ILE A 75 -2.02 -7.65 -7.77
CA ILE A 75 -2.44 -6.26 -7.99
C ILE A 75 -1.75 -5.70 -9.24
N ALA A 76 -0.44 -5.93 -9.40
CA ALA A 76 0.31 -5.49 -10.58
C ALA A 76 -0.23 -6.12 -11.88
N ALA A 77 -0.55 -7.41 -11.87
CA ALA A 77 -1.14 -8.09 -13.02
C ALA A 77 -2.52 -7.53 -13.38
N GLN A 78 -3.35 -7.22 -12.37
CA GLN A 78 -4.67 -6.60 -12.60
C GLN A 78 -4.54 -5.18 -13.16
N ALA A 79 -3.60 -4.38 -12.66
CA ALA A 79 -3.33 -3.03 -13.16
C ALA A 79 -2.87 -3.05 -14.63
N ALA A 80 -1.97 -3.97 -14.99
CA ALA A 80 -1.51 -4.14 -16.36
C ALA A 80 -2.65 -4.56 -17.31
N ALA A 81 -3.50 -5.50 -16.88
CA ALA A 81 -4.67 -5.91 -17.65
C ALA A 81 -5.68 -4.77 -17.85
N ALA A 82 -5.92 -3.96 -16.81
CA ALA A 82 -6.79 -2.79 -16.90
C ALA A 82 -6.24 -1.73 -17.85
N ALA A 83 -4.93 -1.46 -17.81
CA ALA A 83 -4.28 -0.53 -18.72
C ALA A 83 -4.36 -1.00 -20.19
N ALA A 84 -4.15 -2.29 -20.45
CA ALA A 84 -4.30 -2.86 -21.79
C ALA A 84 -5.74 -2.77 -22.31
N ALA A 85 -6.73 -3.05 -21.46
CA ALA A 85 -8.13 -2.91 -21.81
C ALA A 85 -8.54 -1.45 -22.07
N GLN A 86 -7.95 -0.50 -21.34
CA GLN A 86 -8.18 0.92 -21.55
C GLN A 86 -7.58 1.38 -22.89
N ALA A 87 -6.34 1.00 -23.18
CA ALA A 87 -5.68 1.31 -24.46
C ALA A 87 -6.49 0.81 -25.67
N ALA A 88 -6.98 -0.43 -25.64
CA ALA A 88 -7.80 -0.98 -26.72
C ALA A 88 -9.12 -0.20 -26.94
N ARG A 89 -9.73 0.33 -25.86
CA ARG A 89 -10.94 1.16 -25.95
C ARG A 89 -10.63 2.54 -26.51
N ASP A 90 -9.50 3.12 -26.12
CA ASP A 90 -9.06 4.42 -26.62
C ASP A 90 -8.75 4.33 -28.12
N GLU A 91 -8.11 3.25 -28.60
CA GLU A 91 -7.90 2.97 -30.03
C GLU A 91 -9.21 2.85 -30.82
N GLU A 92 -10.20 2.12 -30.29
CA GLU A 92 -11.53 1.98 -30.93
C GLU A 92 -12.29 3.31 -30.97
N ARG A 93 -12.14 4.14 -29.93
CA ARG A 93 -12.73 5.49 -29.85
C ARG A 93 -12.05 6.46 -30.81
N GLU A 94 -10.74 6.40 -31.00
CA GLU A 94 -10.01 7.25 -31.94
C GLU A 94 -10.26 6.85 -33.41
N ALA A 95 -10.62 5.60 -33.67
CA ALA A 95 -10.95 5.10 -35.01
C ALA A 95 -12.40 5.39 -35.46
N SER A 96 -13.24 5.99 -34.60
CA SER A 96 -14.65 6.32 -34.86
C SER A 96 -14.86 7.82 -35.05
#